data_AF-A0A6M3LG43-F1
#
_entry.id   AF-A0A6M3LG43-F1
#
_cell.length_a   1.000
_cell.length_b   1.000
_cell.length_c   1.000
_cell.angle_alpha   90.00
_cell.angle_beta   90.00
_cell.angle_gamma   90.00
#
_symmetry.space_group_name_H-M   'P 1'
#
loop_
_entity.id
_entity.type
_entity.pdbx_description
1 polymer ?
#
loop_
_entity_poly.entity_id
_entity_poly.type
_entity_poly.pdbx_seq_one_letter_code
_entity_poly.pdbx_strand_id
1 'polypeptide(L)' 'MTGFNIVKVCCMCGATYGYVLVCAPDAPTKESHGYCPECAPKAIAEAKALRRKTA' A
#
# COMPACT_ATOMS: atom_id res chain seq x y z
N MET A 1 23.54 9.01 3.63
CA MET A 1 22.15 8.71 3.21
C MET A 1 21.69 7.52 4.03
N THR A 2 20.78 7.71 4.99
CA THR A 2 20.27 6.63 5.85
C THR A 2 19.16 5.90 5.09
N GLY A 3 19.35 4.61 4.85
CA GLY A 3 18.38 3.78 4.15
C GLY A 3 17.18 3.36 4.99
N PHE A 4 16.04 3.05 4.38
CA PHE A 4 14.88 2.50 5.07
C PHE A 4 14.10 1.53 4.18
N ASN A 5 13.48 0.54 4.80
CA ASN A 5 12.55 -0.39 4.17
C ASN A 5 11.13 0.13 4.36
N ILE A 6 10.35 0.21 3.29
CA ILE A 6 8.94 0.58 3.40
C ILE A 6 8.13 -0.65 3.07
N VAL A 7 7.44 -1.16 4.09
CA VAL A 7 6.55 -2.31 3.99
C VAL A 7 5.12 -1.81 4.17
N LYS A 8 4.22 -2.30 3.33
CA LYS A 8 2.84 -1.84 3.27
C LYS A 8 1.92 -3.03 3.18
N VAL A 9 0.87 -3.07 4.01
CA VAL A 9 -0.12 -4.16 3.99
C VAL A 9 -1.35 -3.69 3.22
N CYS A 10 -1.83 -4.53 2.31
CA CYS A 10 -3.00 -4.22 1.52
C CYS A 10 -4.29 -4.35 2.34
N CYS A 11 -5.07 -3.27 2.46
CA CYS A 11 -6.36 -3.28 3.14
C CYS A 11 -7.41 -4.20 2.48
N MET A 12 -7.24 -4.52 1.19
CA MET A 12 -8.23 -5.30 0.44
C MET A 12 -7.94 -6.81 0.46
N CYS A 13 -6.67 -7.21 0.33
CA CYS A 13 -6.28 -8.63 0.21
C CYS A 13 -5.27 -9.09 1.26
N GLY A 14 -4.81 -8.21 2.15
CA GLY A 14 -3.78 -8.52 3.15
C GLY A 14 -2.37 -8.72 2.59
N ALA A 15 -2.18 -8.61 1.27
CA ALA A 15 -0.86 -8.78 0.66
C ALA A 15 0.11 -7.70 1.12
N THR A 16 1.33 -8.12 1.48
CA THR A 16 2.42 -7.23 1.85
C THR A 16 3.17 -6.79 0.60
N TYR A 17 3.27 -5.47 0.40
CA TYR A 17 3.94 -4.85 -0.73
C TYR A 17 4.82 -3.70 -0.24
N GLY A 18 5.93 -3.44 -0.90
CA GLY A 18 6.90 -2.48 -0.37
C GLY A 18 8.06 -2.27 -1.30
N TYR A 19 8.91 -1.31 -0.96
CA TYR A 19 10.14 -1.04 -1.69
C TYR A 19 11.31 -0.90 -0.72
N VAL A 20 12.41 -1.54 -1.09
CA VAL A 20 13.69 -1.48 -0.40
C VAL A 20 14.45 -0.29 -0.99
N LEU A 21 14.60 0.79 -0.23
CA LEU A 21 15.39 1.94 -0.70
C LEU A 21 16.89 1.74 -0.51
N VAL A 22 17.29 0.88 0.43
CA VAL A 22 18.69 0.53 0.68
C VAL A 22 18.76 -0.92 1.13
N CYS A 23 19.65 -1.69 0.48
CA CYS A 23 19.95 -3.07 0.83
C CYS A 23 20.96 -3.11 1.99
N ALA A 24 20.56 -2.59 3.16
CA ALA A 24 21.35 -2.68 4.40
C ALA A 24 20.57 -3.52 5.43
N PRO A 25 21.22 -4.47 6.12
CA PRO A 25 20.55 -5.38 7.05
C PRO A 25 19.88 -4.65 8.23
N ASP A 26 20.41 -3.50 8.66
CA ASP A 26 19.90 -2.70 9.78
C ASP A 26 19.00 -1.52 9.34
N ALA A 27 18.56 -1.50 8.08
CA ALA A 27 17.72 -0.41 7.61
C ALA A 27 16.35 -0.42 8.32
N PRO A 28 15.96 0.66 9.03
CA PRO A 28 14.69 0.71 9.74
C PRO A 28 13.52 0.44 8.81
N THR A 29 12.59 -0.38 9.28
CA THR A 29 11.38 -0.74 8.53
C THR A 29 10.21 0.14 8.98
N LYS A 30 9.56 0.82 8.04
CA LYS A 30 8.29 1.51 8.29
C LYS A 30 7.15 0.68 7.73
N GLU A 31 6.24 0.27 8.62
CA GLU A 31 4.99 -0.38 8.24
C GLU A 31 3.88 0.66 8.06
N SER A 32 3.05 0.48 7.03
CA SER A 32 1.85 1.29 6.85
C SER A 32 0.75 0.50 6.12
N HIS A 33 -0.49 0.98 6.15
CA HIS A 33 -1.59 0.37 5.40
C HIS A 33 -1.86 1.12 4.08
N GLY A 34 -2.38 0.42 3.08
CA GLY A 34 -2.81 1.02 1.82
C GLY A 34 -3.43 0.01 0.85
N TYR A 35 -3.68 0.41 -0.39
CA TYR A 35 -4.11 -0.53 -1.44
C TYR A 35 -2.92 -0.95 -2.31
N CYS A 36 -2.77 -2.27 -2.50
CA CYS A 36 -1.79 -2.84 -3.40
C CYS A 36 -2.00 -2.33 -4.84
N PRO A 37 -0.98 -2.31 -5.72
CA PRO A 37 -1.14 -1.83 -7.10
C PRO A 37 -2.28 -2.53 -7.87
N GLU A 38 -2.47 -3.83 -7.61
CA GLU A 38 -3.54 -4.63 -8.23
C GLU A 38 -4.93 -4.33 -7.63
N CYS A 39 -4.96 -3.92 -6.37
CA CYS A 39 -6.15 -3.69 -5.56
C CYS A 39 -6.66 -2.24 -5.66
N ALA A 40 -5.73 -1.29 -5.84
CA ALA A 40 -6.00 0.13 -5.96
C ALA A 40 -7.05 0.47 -7.03
N PRO A 41 -7.00 -0.05 -8.28
CA PRO A 41 -8.03 0.25 -9.27
C PRO A 41 -9.42 -0.25 -8.87
N LYS A 42 -9.50 -1.41 -8.20
CA LYS A 42 -10.77 -1.95 -7.68
C LYS A 42 -11.31 -1.08 -6.56
N ALA A 43 -10.47 -0.70 -5.60
CA ALA A 43 -10.86 0.20 -4.51
C ALA A 43 -11.35 1.57 -5.02
N ILE A 44 -10.72 2.11 -6.07
CA ILE A 44 -11.16 3.36 -6.73
C ILE A 44 -12.51 3.15 -7.42
N ALA A 45 -12.71 2.03 -8.12
CA ALA A 45 -13.97 1.71 -8.79
C ALA A 45 -15.12 1.58 -7.79
N GLU A 46 -14.92 0.87 -6.68
CA GLU A 46 -15.88 0.74 -5.57
C GLU A 46 -16.22 2.11 -4.97
N ALA A 47 -15.21 2.93 -4.66
CA ALA A 47 -15.42 4.27 -4.12
C ALA A 47 -16.19 5.18 -5.09
N LYS A 48 -15.94 5.07 -6.40
CA LYS A 48 -16.71 5.80 -7.42
C LYS A 48 -18.15 5.28 -7.55
N ALA A 49 -18.35 3.96 -7.48
CA ALA A 49 -19.67 3.36 -7.52
C ALA A 49 -20.52 3.76 -6.30
N LEU A 50 -19.90 3.81 -5.11
CA LEU A 50 -20.51 4.34 -3.89
C LEU A 50 -20.91 5.81 -4.06
N ARG A 51 -20.02 6.68 -4.57
CA ARG A 51 -20.35 8.09 -4.82
C ARG A 51 -21.50 8.30 -5.81
N ARG A 52 -21.68 7.41 -6.77
CA ARG A 52 -22.81 7.47 -7.73
C ARG A 52 -24.14 7.02 -7.12
N LYS A 53 -24.11 6.25 -6.03
CA LYS A 53 -25.32 5.80 -5.32
C LYS A 53 -25.80 6.78 -4.26
N THR A 54 -24.94 7.72 -3.84
CA THR A 54 -25.24 8.74 -2.83
C THR A 54 -25.52 10.13 -3.44
N ALA A 55 -25.59 10.23 -4.77
CA ALA A 55 -25.88 11.47 -5.51
C ALA A 55 -27.28 11.41 -6.13
#